data_AF-H1KWG2-F1
#
_entry.id   AF-H1KWG2-F1
#
_cell.length_a   1.000
_cell.length_b   1.000
_cell.length_c   1.000
_cell.angle_alpha   90.00
_cell.angle_beta   90.00
_cell.angle_gamma   90.00
#
_symmetry.space_group_name_H-M   'P 1'
#
loop_
_entity.id
_entity.type
_entity.pdbx_description
1 polymer ?
#
loop_
_entity_poly.entity_id
_entity_poly.type
_entity_poly.pdbx_seq_one_letter_code
_entity_poly.pdbx_strand_id
1 'polypeptide(L)'
;MEMHLKEKFKDNFNWNEFESIDEWKKTRERTYKTFIGDYKTNRKNYIYTIYPKTNFKDGEFNISLVGHFLLLYDNIFDYKFHKDTIDELLRISEEIRIFPILNLKGEKSKFLDKIINNYNTKIEKTNYGFIKGGNKVLIIKR
;
A
#
# COMPACT_ATOMS: atom_id res chain seq x y z
N MET A 1 -21.79 -19.96 5.47
CA MET A 1 -20.96 -19.19 4.52
C MET A 1 -19.89 -18.35 5.23
N GLU A 2 -20.25 -17.59 6.27
CA GLU A 2 -19.31 -16.77 7.06
C GLU A 2 -18.22 -17.56 7.79
N MET A 3 -18.59 -18.66 8.44
CA MET A 3 -17.65 -19.56 9.12
C MET A 3 -16.63 -20.16 8.13
N HIS A 4 -17.06 -20.48 6.91
CA HIS A 4 -16.23 -21.10 5.88
C HIS A 4 -15.15 -20.15 5.32
N LEU A 5 -15.42 -18.83 5.22
CA LEU A 5 -14.42 -17.85 4.81
C LEU A 5 -13.38 -17.60 5.91
N LYS A 6 -13.82 -17.51 7.17
CA LYS A 6 -12.93 -17.41 8.33
C LYS A 6 -12.02 -18.62 8.46
N GLU A 7 -12.57 -19.82 8.28
CA GLU A 7 -11.84 -21.07 8.37
C GLU A 7 -10.84 -21.24 7.22
N LYS A 8 -11.25 -20.94 5.98
CA LYS A 8 -10.39 -21.03 4.79
C LYS A 8 -9.21 -20.04 4.79
N PHE A 9 -9.34 -18.89 5.43
CA PHE A 9 -8.30 -17.85 5.47
C PHE A 9 -7.90 -17.48 6.90
N LYS A 10 -8.08 -18.38 7.87
CA LYS A 10 -7.78 -18.15 9.29
C LYS A 10 -6.31 -17.80 9.52
N ASP A 11 -5.45 -18.35 8.68
CA ASP A 11 -4.01 -18.19 8.79
C ASP A 11 -3.47 -16.94 8.10
N ASN A 12 -4.25 -16.34 7.20
CA ASN A 12 -3.84 -15.17 6.43
C ASN A 12 -4.25 -13.84 7.08
N PHE A 13 -5.32 -13.83 7.89
CA PHE A 13 -5.88 -12.58 8.44
C PHE A 13 -6.01 -12.58 9.96
N ASN A 14 -5.90 -11.39 10.54
CA ASN A 14 -6.21 -11.09 11.94
C ASN A 14 -7.72 -10.82 12.07
N TRP A 15 -8.50 -11.89 12.19
CA TRP A 15 -9.96 -11.80 12.28
C TRP A 15 -10.49 -11.12 13.55
N ASN A 16 -9.64 -10.90 14.54
CA ASN A 16 -9.96 -10.17 15.77
C ASN A 16 -9.90 -8.64 15.59
N GLU A 17 -9.47 -8.16 14.42
CA GLU A 17 -9.50 -6.73 14.07
C GLU A 17 -10.95 -6.20 13.97
N PHE A 18 -11.92 -7.09 13.75
CA PHE A 18 -13.34 -6.77 13.65
C PHE A 18 -14.13 -7.66 14.60
N GLU A 19 -15.14 -7.10 15.27
CA GLU A 19 -16.06 -7.79 16.16
C GLU A 19 -16.86 -8.86 15.40
N SER A 20 -17.20 -8.60 14.13
CA SER A 20 -17.95 -9.55 13.29
C SER A 20 -17.65 -9.42 11.79
N ILE A 21 -18.08 -10.41 11.01
CA ILE A 21 -17.97 -10.34 9.53
C ILE A 21 -18.89 -9.26 8.97
N ASP A 22 -20.04 -9.03 9.59
CA ASP A 22 -20.92 -7.93 9.19
C ASP A 22 -20.30 -6.56 9.47
N GLU A 23 -19.59 -6.40 10.59
CA GLU A 23 -18.81 -5.19 10.84
C GLU A 23 -17.69 -5.01 9.81
N TRP A 24 -16.96 -6.09 9.48
CA TRP A 24 -15.96 -6.08 8.42
C TRP A 24 -16.55 -5.64 7.07
N LYS A 25 -17.70 -6.20 6.67
CA LYS A 25 -18.44 -5.81 5.46
C LYS A 25 -18.85 -4.34 5.50
N LYS A 26 -19.47 -3.89 6.60
CA LYS A 26 -19.89 -2.50 6.80
C LYS A 26 -18.71 -1.53 6.73
N THR A 27 -17.56 -1.91 7.27
CA THR A 27 -16.33 -1.11 7.20
C THR A 27 -15.88 -0.97 5.75
N ARG A 28 -15.78 -2.07 4.99
CA ARG A 28 -15.45 -2.02 3.57
C ARG A 28 -16.45 -1.20 2.77
N GLU A 29 -17.73 -1.33 3.10
CA GLU A 29 -18.81 -0.59 2.46
C GLU A 29 -18.67 0.91 2.66
N ARG A 30 -18.44 1.32 3.91
CA ARG A 30 -18.18 2.71 4.27
C ARG A 30 -16.97 3.24 3.52
N THR A 31 -15.85 2.50 3.51
CA THR A 31 -14.61 2.92 2.84
C THR A 31 -14.83 3.20 1.35
N TYR A 32 -15.44 2.27 0.59
CA TYR A 32 -15.63 2.52 -0.84
C TYR A 32 -16.66 3.63 -1.11
N LYS A 33 -17.71 3.76 -0.29
CA LYS A 33 -18.69 4.85 -0.43
C LYS A 33 -18.06 6.22 -0.16
N THR A 34 -17.20 6.32 0.84
CA THR A 34 -16.42 7.53 1.13
C THR A 34 -15.53 7.89 -0.05
N PHE A 35 -14.79 6.93 -0.61
CA PHE A 35 -13.98 7.15 -1.81
C PHE A 35 -14.83 7.64 -2.99
N ILE A 36 -15.95 6.98 -3.30
CA ILE A 36 -16.82 7.38 -4.42
C ILE A 36 -17.37 8.80 -4.22
N GLY A 37 -17.77 9.16 -2.99
CA GLY A 37 -18.27 10.50 -2.67
C GLY A 37 -17.19 11.58 -2.87
N ASP A 38 -15.99 11.33 -2.36
CA ASP A 38 -14.85 12.23 -2.53
C ASP A 38 -14.43 12.35 -4.00
N TYR A 39 -14.34 11.22 -4.71
CA TYR A 39 -14.00 11.18 -6.13
C TYR A 39 -14.94 11.99 -7.03
N LYS A 40 -16.24 11.96 -6.73
CA LYS A 40 -17.25 12.76 -7.45
C LYS A 40 -17.09 14.25 -7.18
N THR A 41 -16.82 14.62 -5.94
CA THR A 41 -16.75 16.03 -5.50
C THR A 41 -15.41 16.68 -5.86
N ASN A 42 -14.31 15.96 -5.66
CA ASN A 42 -12.94 16.46 -5.75
C ASN A 42 -12.21 15.95 -6.97
N ARG A 43 -12.91 15.77 -8.10
CA ARG A 43 -12.38 15.06 -9.29
C ARG A 43 -11.05 15.61 -9.82
N LYS A 44 -10.82 16.92 -9.68
CA LYS A 44 -9.56 17.58 -10.05
C LYS A 44 -8.32 17.07 -9.28
N ASN A 45 -8.52 16.48 -8.09
CA ASN A 45 -7.45 15.92 -7.27
C ASN A 45 -7.08 14.49 -7.72
N TYR A 46 -7.87 13.87 -8.60
CA TYR A 46 -7.67 12.50 -9.06
C TYR A 46 -7.09 12.48 -10.48
N ILE A 47 -5.77 12.48 -10.54
CA ILE A 47 -5.02 12.57 -11.79
C ILE A 47 -4.68 11.17 -12.31
N TYR A 48 -5.13 10.85 -13.52
CA TYR A 48 -4.70 9.63 -14.20
C TYR A 48 -3.19 9.67 -14.48
N THR A 49 -2.48 8.62 -14.07
CA THR A 49 -1.03 8.53 -14.17
C THR A 49 -0.61 7.09 -14.48
N ILE A 50 0.45 6.93 -15.28
CA ILE A 50 1.06 5.63 -15.56
C ILE A 50 2.50 5.66 -15.05
N TYR A 51 2.78 4.88 -14.00
CA TYR A 51 4.14 4.74 -13.48
C TYR A 51 5.07 4.00 -14.46
N PRO A 52 6.38 4.29 -14.46
CA PRO A 52 7.10 5.08 -13.45
C PRO A 52 7.23 6.58 -13.76
N LYS A 53 6.51 7.16 -14.72
CA LYS A 53 6.66 8.58 -15.07
C LYS A 53 5.38 9.36 -14.79
N THR A 54 5.47 10.40 -13.97
CA THR A 54 4.37 11.32 -13.67
C THR A 54 4.56 12.66 -14.35
N ASN A 55 3.50 13.47 -14.37
CA ASN A 55 3.51 14.84 -14.89
C ASN A 55 3.63 15.90 -13.79
N PHE A 56 3.98 15.49 -12.56
CA PHE A 56 4.18 16.39 -11.43
C PHE A 56 5.59 17.00 -11.46
N LYS A 57 5.72 18.19 -10.90
CA LYS A 57 6.98 18.91 -10.74
C LYS A 57 7.84 18.27 -9.65
N ASP A 58 9.14 18.55 -9.71
CA ASP A 58 10.07 18.17 -8.64
C ASP A 58 9.63 18.82 -7.33
N GLY A 59 9.56 18.01 -6.26
CA GLY A 59 9.15 18.48 -4.93
C GLY A 59 7.74 19.06 -4.85
N GLU A 60 6.82 18.69 -5.74
CA GLU A 60 5.45 19.19 -5.73
C GLU A 60 4.68 18.80 -4.45
N PHE A 61 5.06 17.68 -3.81
CA PHE A 61 4.41 17.16 -2.62
C PHE A 61 5.41 17.01 -1.46
N ASN A 62 4.92 17.11 -0.22
CA ASN A 62 5.73 16.77 0.94
C ASN A 62 5.88 15.24 1.11
N ILE A 63 4.84 14.48 0.76
CA ILE A 63 4.78 13.04 1.00
C ILE A 63 4.00 12.30 -0.08
N SER A 64 4.51 11.13 -0.48
CA SER A 64 3.80 10.14 -1.30
C SER A 64 3.37 8.92 -0.49
N LEU A 65 2.10 8.56 -0.55
CA LEU A 65 1.56 7.37 0.12
C LEU A 65 1.22 6.29 -0.92
N VAL A 66 1.87 5.13 -0.80
CA VAL A 66 1.69 3.98 -1.69
C VAL A 66 1.02 2.85 -0.93
N GLY A 67 -0.31 2.78 -1.05
CA GLY A 67 -1.13 1.75 -0.41
C GLY A 67 -1.44 0.59 -1.35
N HIS A 68 -1.12 -0.64 -0.95
CA HIS A 68 -1.45 -1.90 -1.63
C HIS A 68 -1.02 -1.92 -3.12
N PHE A 69 0.16 -1.39 -3.40
CA PHE A 69 0.80 -1.36 -4.72
C PHE A 69 2.30 -1.70 -4.58
N LEU A 70 3.04 -1.74 -5.69
CA LEU A 70 4.47 -1.95 -5.77
C LEU A 70 4.93 -3.30 -5.18
N LEU A 71 5.30 -3.34 -3.89
CA LEU A 71 5.77 -4.55 -3.19
C LEU A 71 4.74 -5.68 -3.19
N LEU A 72 3.45 -5.32 -3.23
CA LEU A 72 2.36 -6.29 -3.29
C LEU A 72 2.45 -7.15 -4.57
N TYR A 73 2.86 -6.54 -5.68
CA TYR A 73 2.88 -7.13 -7.02
C TYR A 73 4.29 -7.48 -7.49
N ASP A 74 5.13 -7.99 -6.57
CA ASP A 74 6.52 -8.38 -6.84
C ASP A 74 6.66 -9.54 -7.85
N ASN A 75 5.56 -10.22 -8.16
CA ASN A 75 5.47 -11.24 -9.21
C ASN A 75 5.08 -10.68 -10.58
N ILE A 76 4.53 -9.46 -10.64
CA ILE A 76 4.08 -8.82 -11.89
C ILE A 76 5.13 -7.80 -12.36
N PHE A 77 5.58 -6.93 -11.47
CA PHE A 77 6.55 -5.90 -11.80
C PHE A 77 7.96 -6.35 -11.44
N ASP A 78 8.91 -6.12 -12.32
CA ASP A 78 10.31 -6.44 -12.05
C ASP A 78 10.95 -5.40 -11.12
N TYR A 79 12.19 -5.66 -10.70
CA TYR A 79 12.91 -4.74 -9.84
C TYR A 79 13.14 -3.37 -10.48
N LYS A 80 13.31 -3.31 -11.81
CA LYS A 80 13.57 -2.06 -12.52
C LYS A 80 12.35 -1.14 -12.39
N PHE A 81 11.15 -1.66 -12.61
CA PHE A 81 9.91 -0.91 -12.41
C PHE A 81 9.77 -0.39 -10.99
N HIS A 82 10.11 -1.21 -9.99
CA HIS A 82 10.08 -0.81 -8.58
C HIS A 82 11.02 0.36 -8.31
N LYS A 83 12.28 0.24 -8.77
CA LYS A 83 13.31 1.27 -8.61
C LYS A 83 12.88 2.57 -9.30
N ASP A 84 12.49 2.49 -10.57
CA ASP A 84 12.10 3.66 -11.37
C ASP A 84 10.89 4.38 -10.74
N THR A 85 9.93 3.62 -10.19
CA THR A 85 8.77 4.18 -9.49
C THR A 85 9.15 4.86 -8.19
N ILE A 86 10.05 4.27 -7.38
CA ILE A 86 10.53 4.87 -6.14
C ILE A 86 11.29 6.17 -6.45
N ASP A 87 12.17 6.15 -7.45
CA ASP A 87 12.94 7.32 -7.86
C ASP A 87 12.02 8.46 -8.32
N GLU A 88 10.98 8.15 -9.11
CA GLU A 88 9.99 9.13 -9.53
C GLU A 88 9.20 9.70 -8.36
N LEU A 89 8.78 8.85 -7.41
CA LEU A 89 8.07 9.30 -6.22
C LEU A 89 8.98 10.17 -5.32
N LEU A 90 10.28 9.89 -5.24
CA LEU A 90 11.26 10.72 -4.52
C LEU A 90 11.59 12.02 -5.28
N ARG A 91 11.43 12.03 -6.60
CA ARG A 91 11.55 13.26 -7.40
C ARG A 91 10.42 14.23 -7.04
N ILE A 92 9.19 13.74 -6.94
CA ILE A 92 8.00 14.57 -6.70
C ILE A 92 7.70 14.79 -5.22
N SER A 93 8.35 14.05 -4.31
CA SER A 93 8.13 14.18 -2.87
C SER A 93 9.35 13.90 -2.00
N GLU A 94 9.42 14.54 -0.82
CA GLU A 94 10.55 14.39 0.12
C GLU A 94 10.57 13.02 0.83
N GLU A 95 9.39 12.42 1.01
CA GLU A 95 9.21 11.16 1.72
C GLU A 95 8.19 10.27 1.01
N ILE A 96 8.46 8.96 0.93
CA ILE A 96 7.52 7.95 0.46
C ILE A 96 7.19 6.99 1.59
N ARG A 97 5.93 6.59 1.70
CA ARG A 97 5.48 5.50 2.58
C ARG A 97 4.83 4.39 1.77
N ILE A 98 5.43 3.20 1.78
CA ILE A 98 4.93 2.03 1.07
C ILE A 98 4.33 1.04 2.08
N PHE A 99 3.05 0.75 1.93
CA PHE A 99 2.31 -0.16 2.79
C PHE A 99 1.40 -1.09 1.96
N PRO A 100 1.34 -2.39 2.28
CA PRO A 100 2.20 -3.13 3.19
C PRO A 100 3.56 -3.45 2.54
N ILE A 101 4.48 -4.00 3.33
CA ILE A 101 5.77 -4.51 2.84
C ILE A 101 5.73 -6.00 2.41
N LEU A 102 4.52 -6.52 2.19
CA LEU A 102 4.27 -7.92 1.82
C LEU A 102 3.83 -8.03 0.35
N ASN A 103 4.00 -9.22 -0.24
CA ASN A 103 3.45 -9.60 -1.54
C ASN A 103 2.02 -10.18 -1.42
N LEU A 104 1.40 -10.52 -2.55
CA LEU A 104 0.06 -11.12 -2.61
C LEU A 104 -0.10 -12.43 -1.83
N LYS A 105 1.00 -13.13 -1.51
CA LYS A 105 0.98 -14.36 -0.70
C LYS A 105 1.01 -14.06 0.81
N GLY A 106 1.15 -12.79 1.20
CA GLY A 106 1.36 -12.40 2.60
C GLY A 106 2.80 -12.63 3.07
N GLU A 107 3.74 -12.84 2.15
CA GLU A 107 5.15 -13.04 2.43
C GLU A 107 5.91 -11.73 2.24
N LYS A 108 7.10 -11.62 2.84
CA LYS A 108 8.01 -10.49 2.58
C LYS A 108 8.29 -10.38 1.07
N SER A 109 8.09 -9.20 0.50
CA SER A 109 8.37 -8.98 -0.93
C SER A 109 9.84 -9.29 -1.27
N LYS A 110 10.08 -9.98 -2.39
CA LYS A 110 11.43 -10.38 -2.82
C LYS A 110 12.35 -9.19 -3.14
N PHE A 111 11.80 -8.01 -3.34
CA PHE A 111 12.56 -6.79 -3.62
C PHE A 111 12.84 -5.92 -2.39
N LEU A 112 12.22 -6.23 -1.25
CA LEU A 112 12.29 -5.37 -0.06
C LEU A 112 13.73 -5.16 0.42
N ASP A 113 14.53 -6.22 0.56
CA ASP A 113 15.91 -6.11 1.01
C ASP A 113 16.78 -5.28 0.05
N LYS A 114 16.55 -5.46 -1.25
CA LYS A 114 17.27 -4.71 -2.26
C LYS A 114 16.89 -3.22 -2.24
N ILE A 115 15.65 -2.89 -1.91
CA ILE A 115 15.22 -1.49 -1.71
C ILE A 115 15.87 -0.92 -0.45
N ILE A 116 15.81 -1.64 0.68
CA ILE A 116 16.41 -1.18 1.96
C ILE A 116 17.90 -0.84 1.78
N ASN A 117 18.64 -1.65 1.00
CA ASN A 117 20.07 -1.44 0.77
C ASN A 117 20.39 -0.28 -0.18
N ASN A 118 19.45 0.13 -1.03
CA ASN A 118 19.67 1.14 -2.07
C ASN A 118 19.14 2.53 -1.71
N TYR A 119 18.36 2.65 -0.63
CA TYR A 119 17.72 3.90 -0.24
C TYR A 119 17.86 4.16 1.26
N ASN A 120 17.72 5.42 1.66
CA ASN A 120 17.61 5.78 3.08
C ASN A 120 16.24 5.38 3.61
N THR A 121 16.17 4.24 4.29
CA THR A 121 14.89 3.63 4.69
C THR A 121 14.72 3.44 6.19
N LYS A 122 13.45 3.44 6.62
CA LYS A 122 13.02 3.04 7.96
C LYS A 122 11.77 2.18 7.85
N ILE A 123 11.67 1.14 8.68
CA ILE A 123 10.44 0.35 8.79
C ILE A 123 9.76 0.70 10.11
N GLU A 124 8.48 1.04 10.04
CA GLU A 124 7.65 1.32 11.22
C GLU A 124 6.44 0.40 11.28
N LYS A 125 5.94 0.15 12.50
CA LYS A 125 4.68 -0.57 12.71
C LYS A 125 3.50 0.38 12.56
N THR A 126 2.41 -0.12 11.99
CA THR A 126 1.12 0.57 11.90
C THR A 126 0.12 -0.07 12.86
N ASN A 127 -0.87 0.72 13.30
CA ASN A 127 -1.98 0.21 14.10
C ASN A 127 -2.95 -0.64 13.27
N TYR A 128 -2.89 -0.52 11.95
CA TYR A 128 -3.65 -1.35 11.01
C TYR A 128 -2.85 -2.59 10.62
N GLY A 129 -3.47 -3.77 10.70
CA GLY A 129 -2.78 -5.04 10.50
C GLY A 129 -3.69 -6.20 10.15
N PHE A 130 -4.67 -6.00 9.25
CA PHE A 130 -5.64 -7.06 8.95
C PHE A 130 -5.00 -8.31 8.31
N ILE A 131 -4.00 -8.16 7.44
CA ILE A 131 -3.18 -9.29 6.96
C ILE A 131 -2.15 -9.62 8.05
N LYS A 132 -1.99 -10.90 8.40
CA LYS A 132 -0.97 -11.30 9.38
C LYS A 132 0.42 -10.86 8.92
N GLY A 133 1.16 -10.19 9.80
CA GLY A 133 2.48 -9.61 9.47
C GLY A 133 2.43 -8.37 8.57
N GLY A 134 1.25 -7.95 8.10
CA GLY A 134 1.04 -6.83 7.19
C GLY A 134 0.89 -5.48 7.88
N ASN A 135 1.38 -5.34 9.11
CA ASN A 135 1.25 -4.12 9.93
C ASN A 135 2.53 -3.27 9.91
N LYS A 136 3.24 -3.26 8.79
CA LYS A 136 4.51 -2.54 8.64
C LYS A 136 4.49 -1.69 7.38
N VAL A 137 5.01 -0.48 7.52
CA VAL A 137 5.22 0.49 6.43
C VAL A 137 6.71 0.68 6.21
N LEU A 138 7.13 0.72 4.96
CA LEU A 138 8.47 1.15 4.56
C LEU A 138 8.43 2.65 4.30
N ILE A 139 9.24 3.40 5.03
CA ILE A 139 9.46 4.82 4.84
C ILE A 139 10.77 4.99 4.09
N ILE A 140 10.76 5.77 3.01
CA ILE A 140 11.94 6.11 2.22
C ILE A 140 12.07 7.63 2.19
N LYS A 141 13.26 8.15 2.49
CA LYS A 141 13.56 9.58 2.43
C LYS A 141 14.61 9.87 1.37
N ARG A 142 14.53 11.06 0.80
CA ARG A 142 15.58 11.59 -0.07
C ARG A 142 16.88 11.85 0.70
#